data_AF-A0A3D4G113-F1
#
_entry.id   AF-A0A3D4G113-F1
#
_cell.length_a   1.000
_cell.length_b   1.000
_cell.length_c   1.000
_cell.angle_alpha   90.00
_cell.angle_beta   90.00
_cell.angle_gamma   90.00
#
_symmetry.space_group_name_H-M   'P 1'
#
loop_
_entity.id
_entity.type
_entity.pdbx_description
1 polymer ?
#
loop_
_entity_poly.entity_id
_entity_poly.type
_entity_poly.pdbx_seq_one_letter_code
_entity_poly.pdbx_strand_id
1 'polypeptide(L)' 'MYSRAETPAVFLYDLGIEVGDHVALVLPACPEFVISMFAAANLGATIMPLNPRLSTP' A
#
# COMPACT_ATOMS: atom_id res chain seq x y z
N MET A 1 -20.01 -13.52 -5.46
CA MET A 1 -20.17 -12.58 -4.34
C MET A 1 -18.77 -12.19 -3.88
N TYR A 2 -18.11 -11.26 -4.57
CA TYR A 2 -16.86 -10.67 -4.09
C TYR A 2 -17.24 -9.57 -3.10
N SER A 3 -16.87 -9.71 -1.83
CA SER A 3 -17.08 -8.65 -0.85
C SER A 3 -16.20 -7.46 -1.22
N ARG A 4 -16.67 -6.23 -1.01
CA ARG A 4 -15.95 -5.01 -1.45
C ARG A 4 -14.51 -4.94 -0.89
N ALA A 5 -14.26 -5.59 0.25
CA ALA A 5 -12.98 -5.62 0.96
C ALA A 5 -11.88 -6.47 0.27
N GLU A 6 -12.21 -7.24 -0.77
CA GLU A 6 -11.22 -8.10 -1.44
C GLU A 6 -10.26 -7.31 -2.34
N THR A 7 -10.64 -6.08 -2.71
CA THR A 7 -9.73 -5.21 -3.46
C THR A 7 -8.78 -4.49 -2.49
N PRO A 8 -7.46 -4.56 -2.72
CA PRO A 8 -6.48 -3.95 -1.83
C PRO A 8 -6.69 -2.45 -1.62
N ALA A 9 -7.23 -1.72 -2.59
CA ALA A 9 -7.55 -0.30 -2.45
C ALA A 9 -8.72 -0.05 -1.48
N VAL A 10 -9.77 -0.88 -1.50
CA VAL A 10 -10.87 -0.75 -0.52
C VAL A 10 -10.38 -1.10 0.87
N PHE A 11 -9.55 -2.13 1.01
CA PHE A 11 -8.94 -2.46 2.30
C PHE A 11 -8.12 -1.30 2.89
N LEU A 12 -7.31 -0.64 2.07
CA LEU A 12 -6.52 0.53 2.49
C LEU A 12 -7.40 1.73 2.84
N TYR A 13 -8.51 1.94 2.12
CA TYR A 13 -9.51 2.97 2.46
C TYR A 13 -10.21 2.68 3.79
N ASP A 14 -10.62 1.43 4.03
CA ASP A 14 -11.25 1.00 5.29
C ASP A 14 -10.27 1.12 6.48
N LEU A 15 -8.97 1.08 6.22
CA LEU A 15 -7.92 1.36 7.21
C LEU A 15 -7.75 2.87 7.50
N GLY A 16 -8.45 3.73 6.75
CA GLY A 16 -8.47 5.18 6.93
C GLY A 16 -7.47 5.94 6.07
N ILE A 17 -6.89 5.33 5.02
CA ILE A 17 -6.00 6.02 4.10
C ILE A 17 -6.83 6.88 3.14
N GLU A 18 -6.52 8.17 3.11
CA GLU A 18 -7.20 9.15 2.27
C GLU A 18 -6.29 9.72 1.18
N VAL A 19 -6.91 10.47 0.26
CA VAL A 19 -6.20 11.19 -0.80
C VAL A 19 -5.21 12.17 -0.17
N GLY A 20 -3.95 12.11 -0.59
CA GLY A 20 -2.89 12.99 -0.08
C GLY A 20 -2.12 12.42 1.13
N ASP A 21 -2.56 11.30 1.70
CA ASP A 21 -1.81 10.64 2.77
C ASP A 21 -0.48 10.09 2.26
N HIS A 22 0.51 10.08 3.15
CA HIS A 22 1.81 9.47 2.90
C HIS A 22 1.85 8.07 3.51
N VAL A 23 1.87 7.05 2.66
CA VAL A 23 1.84 5.65 3.07
C VAL A 23 3.24 5.05 2.90
N ALA A 24 3.87 4.74 4.03
CA ALA A 24 5.13 3.99 4.04
C ALA A 24 4.87 2.52 3.75
N LEU A 25 5.37 2.02 2.62
CA LEU A 25 5.23 0.63 2.21
C LEU A 25 6.50 -0.15 2.54
N VAL A 26 6.47 -0.87 3.67
CA VAL A 26 7.60 -1.66 4.16
C VAL A 26 7.40 -3.13 3.80
N LEU A 27 7.81 -3.54 2.60
CA LEU A 27 7.79 -4.94 2.17
C LEU A 27 9.08 -5.31 1.42
N PRO A 28 9.49 -6.60 1.45
CA PRO A 28 10.54 -7.09 0.57
C PRO A 28 10.09 -7.01 -0.91
N ALA A 29 11.03 -7.21 -1.84
CA ALA A 29 10.71 -7.30 -3.27
C ALA A 29 9.87 -8.56 -3.56
N CYS A 30 8.55 -8.40 -3.51
CA CYS A 30 7.54 -9.43 -3.69
C CYS A 30 6.36 -8.88 -4.52
N PRO A 31 5.52 -9.74 -5.13
CA PRO A 31 4.35 -9.29 -5.89
C PRO A 31 3.40 -8.39 -5.08
N GLU A 32 3.26 -8.66 -3.78
CA GLU A 32 2.42 -7.91 -2.85
C GLU A 32 2.85 -6.45 -2.74
N PHE A 33 4.16 -6.17 -2.81
CA PHE A 33 4.67 -4.80 -2.84
C PHE A 33 4.10 -4.01 -4.03
N VAL A 34 4.08 -4.63 -5.21
CA VAL A 34 3.56 -3.99 -6.44
C VAL A 34 2.04 -3.81 -6.33
N ILE A 35 1.33 -4.81 -5.83
CA ILE A 35 -0.12 -4.75 -5.61
C ILE A 35 -0.48 -3.62 -4.64
N SER A 36 0.18 -3.55 -3.49
CA SER A 36 -0.05 -2.51 -2.48
C SER A 36 0.34 -1.12 -2.98
N MET A 37 1.42 -1.01 -3.76
CA MET A 37 1.84 0.25 -4.38
C MET A 37 0.75 0.79 -5.32
N PHE A 38 0.21 -0.05 -6.22
CA PHE A 38 -0.87 0.36 -7.12
C PHE A 38 -2.19 0.61 -6.40
N ALA A 39 -2.48 -0.15 -5.34
CA ALA A 39 -3.68 0.03 -4.53
C ALA A 39 -3.70 1.39 -3.83
N ALA A 40 -2.58 1.77 -3.20
CA ALA A 40 -2.40 3.08 -2.59
C ALA A 40 -2.39 4.22 -3.64
N ALA A 41 -1.78 3.99 -4.81
CA ALA A 41 -1.79 4.96 -5.90
C ALA A 41 -3.21 5.22 -6.44
N ASN A 42 -4.02 4.16 -6.57
CA ASN A 42 -5.42 4.25 -6.99
C ASN A 42 -6.30 5.01 -5.98
N LEU A 43 -5.91 5.04 -4.70
CA LEU A 43 -6.56 5.84 -3.67
C LEU A 43 -6.15 7.32 -3.69
N GLY A 44 -5.15 7.70 -4.48
CA GLY A 44 -4.59 9.04 -4.46
C GLY A 44 -3.64 9.31 -3.28
N ALA A 45 -3.15 8.25 -2.62
CA ALA A 45 -2.13 8.36 -1.59
C ALA A 45 -0.72 8.41 -2.21
N THR A 46 0.19 9.11 -1.54
CA THR A 46 1.62 9.16 -1.88
C THR A 46 2.35 7.97 -1.25
N ILE A 47 2.94 7.11 -2.08
CA ILE A 47 3.65 5.91 -1.61
C ILE A 47 5.11 6.22 -1.33
N MET A 48 5.59 5.84 -0.15
CA MET A 48 7.01 5.83 0.20
C MET A 48 7.51 4.39 0.29
N PRO A 49 8.16 3.85 -0.76
CA PRO A 49 8.65 2.48 -0.74
C PRO A 49 9.88 2.35 0.17
N LEU A 50 9.77 1.52 1.20
CA LEU A 50 10.85 1.24 2.14
C LEU A 50 11.25 -0.23 2.03
N ASN A 51 12.51 -0.48 1.69
CA ASN A 51 13.02 -1.84 1.66
C ASN A 51 13.44 -2.25 3.08
N PRO A 52 12.79 -3.23 3.73
CA PRO A 52 13.13 -3.66 5.09
C PRO A 52 14.52 -4.29 5.20
N ARG A 53 15.14 -4.67 4.08
CA ARG A 53 16.53 -5.15 4.05
C ARG A 53 17.55 -4.01 4.09
N LEU A 54 17.11 -2.76 3.95
CA LEU A 54 17.93 -1.57 4.09
C LEU A 54 18.05 -1.21 5.58
N SER A 55 18.58 -2.14 6.38
CA SER A 55 19.03 -1.83 7.73
C SER A 55 20.41 -1.19 7.63
N THR A 56 20.58 -0.01 8.19
CA THR A 56 21.91 0.55 8.49
C THR A 56 22.65 -0.36 9.48
N PRO A 57 24.00 -0.44 9.42
CA PRO A 57 24.80 -1.09 10.46
C PRO A 57 24.78 -0.29 11.77
#